data_AF-A0A1Y2CKT8-F1
#
_entry.id   AF-A0A1Y2CKT8-F1
#
_cell.length_a   1.000
_cell.length_b   1.000
_cell.length_c   1.000
_cell.angle_alpha   90.00
_cell.angle_beta   90.00
_cell.angle_gamma   90.00
#
_symmetry.space_group_name_H-M   'P 1'
#
loop_
_entity.id
_entity.type
_entity.pdbx_description
1 polymer ?
#
loop_
_entity_poly.entity_id
_entity_poly.type
_entity_poly.pdbx_seq_one_letter_code
_entity_poly.pdbx_strand_id
1 'polypeptide(L)'
;MPCVNLAKMLSLQLSRPLLLFLILLNIACRIHVSAAPLQYAQLSMIRRTDACQSVGAPIMAVGGTCLARGQSIPQCSYIQAGSVYMTMQVDGNVVVYQGDPTTASITPNTPLWTTSTNQPASVYSTKYRFDYQIDGNFVVYKGDTPILSGHTWTFAPAAKGSTHLCLLTNGGLVLVNGINVVGVVVDLGHRRDL
;
A
#
# COMPACT_ATOMS: atom_id res chain seq x y z
N MET A 1 7.80 -38.92 43.20
CA MET A 1 7.16 -39.19 44.51
C MET A 1 5.70 -38.78 44.41
N PRO A 2 4.68 -39.57 44.81
CA PRO A 2 4.62 -41.02 45.05
C PRO A 2 3.62 -41.71 44.08
N CYS A 3 4.05 -42.79 43.41
CA CYS A 3 3.17 -43.89 43.00
C CYS A 3 3.94 -45.17 43.33
N VAL A 4 3.97 -45.51 44.62
CA VAL A 4 4.48 -46.80 45.09
C VAL A 4 3.29 -47.55 45.67
N ASN A 5 3.21 -48.83 45.32
CA ASN A 5 2.31 -49.87 45.79
C ASN A 5 0.92 -50.01 45.14
N LEU A 6 0.95 -50.48 43.88
CA LEU A 6 -0.03 -51.48 43.44
C LEU A 6 0.65 -52.61 42.64
N ALA A 7 1.85 -53.03 43.08
CA ALA A 7 2.62 -54.12 42.48
C ALA A 7 2.93 -55.18 43.53
N LYS A 8 1.89 -55.70 44.20
CA LYS A 8 2.02 -56.89 45.05
C LYS A 8 0.68 -57.58 45.26
N MET A 9 0.08 -58.04 44.17
CA MET A 9 -0.92 -59.14 44.12
C MET A 9 -1.46 -59.17 42.68
N LEU A 10 -0.85 -59.99 41.83
CA LEU A 10 -1.46 -60.71 40.69
C LEU A 10 -0.32 -61.33 39.88
N SER A 11 0.32 -62.35 40.45
CA SER A 11 1.12 -63.29 39.66
C SER A 11 0.20 -64.34 39.07
N LEU A 12 0.35 -64.54 37.76
CA LEU A 12 -0.18 -65.64 36.94
C LEU A 12 -1.61 -65.50 36.41
N GLN A 13 -1.67 -65.74 35.09
CA GLN A 13 -2.85 -65.89 34.21
C GLN A 13 -3.38 -64.60 33.56
N LEU A 14 -2.51 -63.88 32.84
CA LEU A 14 -2.95 -62.88 31.85
C LEU A 14 -2.66 -63.39 30.44
N SER A 15 -3.73 -63.54 29.67
CA SER A 15 -3.73 -64.05 28.31
C SER A 15 -3.02 -63.07 27.35
N ARG A 16 -2.46 -63.62 26.27
CA ARG A 16 -1.69 -62.89 25.24
C ARG A 16 -2.34 -61.62 24.64
N PRO A 17 -3.67 -61.33 24.68
CA PRO A 17 -4.18 -60.06 24.19
C PRO A 17 -3.86 -58.86 25.11
N LEU A 18 -3.67 -59.07 26.42
CA LEU A 18 -3.41 -57.96 27.36
C LEU A 18 -1.96 -57.46 27.34
N LEU A 19 -1.02 -58.26 26.82
CA LEU A 19 0.38 -57.86 26.68
C LEU A 19 0.59 -56.86 25.51
N LEU A 20 -0.23 -56.95 24.46
CA LEU A 20 -0.20 -55.98 23.35
C LEU A 20 -0.76 -54.60 23.75
N PHE A 21 -1.75 -54.57 24.66
CA PHE A 21 -2.35 -53.32 25.13
C PHE A 21 -1.37 -52.51 26.02
N LEU A 22 -0.50 -53.19 26.78
CA LEU A 22 0.54 -52.57 27.59
C LEU A 22 1.76 -52.06 26.78
N ILE A 23 2.00 -52.62 25.60
CA ILE A 23 3.05 -52.13 24.67
C ILE A 23 2.57 -50.87 23.94
N LEU A 24 1.28 -50.77 23.58
CA LEU A 24 0.72 -49.55 22.98
C LEU A 24 0.61 -48.37 23.95
N LEU A 25 0.41 -48.63 25.26
CA LEU A 25 0.36 -47.58 26.27
C LEU A 25 1.75 -46.96 26.59
N ASN A 26 2.85 -47.67 26.27
CA ASN A 26 4.22 -47.16 26.44
C ASN A 26 4.73 -46.29 25.27
N ILE A 27 4.08 -46.32 24.10
CA ILE A 27 4.40 -45.42 22.98
C ILE A 27 3.69 -44.06 23.13
N ALA A 28 2.57 -44.01 23.88
CA ALA A 28 1.83 -42.78 24.15
C ALA A 28 2.51 -41.83 25.16
N CYS A 29 3.62 -42.22 25.80
CA CYS A 29 4.31 -41.42 26.82
C CYS A 29 5.77 -41.09 26.45
N ARG A 30 6.09 -40.90 25.15
CA ARG A 30 7.36 -40.28 24.70
C ARG A 30 7.19 -39.40 23.45
N ILE A 31 6.17 -38.54 23.43
CA ILE A 31 6.20 -37.34 22.58
C ILE A 31 6.30 -36.13 23.53
N HIS A 32 7.53 -35.84 23.94
CA HIS A 32 7.84 -34.55 24.53
C HIS A 32 7.78 -33.50 23.42
N VAL A 33 6.81 -32.60 23.57
CA VAL A 33 6.97 -31.15 23.47
C VAL A 33 7.93 -30.67 22.36
N SER A 34 7.36 -30.42 21.18
CA SER A 34 7.73 -29.22 20.42
C SER A 34 6.45 -28.47 20.11
N ALA A 35 5.81 -27.96 21.16
CA ALA A 35 5.01 -26.76 20.98
C ALA A 35 6.04 -25.64 20.80
N ALA A 36 6.44 -25.38 19.56
CA ALA A 36 6.92 -24.04 19.24
C ALA A 36 5.88 -23.08 19.84
N PRO A 37 6.29 -22.00 20.54
CA PRO A 37 5.31 -20.99 20.88
C PRO A 37 4.69 -20.59 19.54
N LEU A 38 3.42 -20.90 19.36
CA LEU A 38 2.63 -20.17 18.39
C LEU A 38 2.75 -18.74 18.91
N GLN A 39 3.64 -17.97 18.29
CA GLN A 39 3.59 -16.52 18.33
C GLN A 39 2.23 -16.15 17.74
N TYR A 40 1.18 -16.30 18.54
CA TYR A 40 -0.09 -15.61 18.40
C TYR A 40 0.17 -14.15 18.81
N ALA A 41 1.07 -13.52 18.09
CA ALA A 41 1.32 -12.10 18.12
C ALA A 41 1.61 -11.68 16.70
N GLN A 42 0.66 -11.95 15.80
CA GLN A 42 0.12 -10.90 14.95
C GLN A 42 -1.37 -11.18 14.78
N LEU A 43 -2.18 -10.66 15.70
CA LEU A 43 -3.35 -9.91 15.23
C LEU A 43 -2.76 -8.91 14.25
N SER A 44 -2.71 -9.28 12.97
CA SER A 44 -2.49 -8.32 11.90
C SER A 44 -3.45 -7.21 12.23
N MET A 45 -2.92 -6.05 12.59
CA MET A 45 -3.70 -4.88 12.90
C MET A 45 -4.83 -4.88 11.88
N ILE A 46 -6.08 -4.96 12.35
CA ILE A 46 -7.16 -4.29 11.65
C ILE A 46 -6.70 -2.83 11.70
N ARG A 47 -5.79 -2.47 10.80
CA ARG A 47 -5.47 -1.08 10.50
C ARG A 47 -6.84 -0.57 10.12
N ARG A 48 -7.38 0.33 10.95
CA ARG A 48 -8.54 1.12 10.59
C ARG A 48 -8.44 1.41 9.10
N THR A 49 -9.42 0.98 8.33
CA THR A 49 -9.54 1.21 6.89
C THR A 49 -9.75 2.70 6.55
N ASP A 50 -9.33 3.59 7.46
CA ASP A 50 -9.55 5.04 7.45
C ASP A 50 -8.21 5.82 7.46
N ALA A 51 -7.06 5.13 7.53
CA ALA A 51 -5.76 5.78 7.39
C ALA A 51 -5.42 5.95 5.90
N CYS A 52 -4.88 7.11 5.51
CA CYS A 52 -4.53 7.34 4.12
C CYS A 52 -3.48 6.32 3.62
N GLN A 53 -3.66 5.78 2.41
CA GLN A 53 -2.83 4.68 1.89
C GLN A 53 -1.85 5.15 0.83
N SER A 54 -0.64 4.60 0.86
CA SER A 54 0.29 4.71 -0.26
C SER A 54 -0.16 3.80 -1.41
N VAL A 55 -0.20 4.33 -2.63
CA VAL A 55 -0.48 3.58 -3.86
C VAL A 55 0.72 3.68 -4.82
N GLY A 56 0.61 3.03 -5.99
CA GLY A 56 1.67 2.98 -6.99
C GLY A 56 2.84 2.07 -6.60
N ALA A 57 3.84 1.99 -7.47
CA ALA A 57 5.04 1.19 -7.25
C ALA A 57 6.31 1.98 -7.62
N PRO A 58 7.41 1.83 -6.85
CA PRO A 58 8.67 2.46 -7.20
C PRO A 58 9.25 1.85 -8.48
N ILE A 59 9.76 2.70 -9.37
CA ILE A 59 10.62 2.31 -10.48
C ILE A 59 11.98 2.94 -10.23
N MET A 60 12.89 2.19 -9.60
CA MET A 60 14.19 2.69 -9.15
C MET A 60 15.02 3.32 -10.27
N ALA A 61 14.97 2.74 -11.48
CA ALA A 61 15.67 3.27 -12.65
C ALA A 61 15.13 4.62 -13.15
N VAL A 62 13.86 4.93 -12.85
CA VAL A 62 13.25 6.24 -13.13
C VAL A 62 13.49 7.21 -11.97
N GLY A 63 13.82 6.71 -10.77
CA GLY A 63 14.03 7.53 -9.57
C GLY A 63 12.72 8.05 -8.98
N GLY A 64 11.64 7.28 -9.08
CA GLY A 64 10.32 7.73 -8.66
C GLY A 64 9.34 6.61 -8.34
N THR A 65 8.15 7.00 -7.91
CA THR A 65 7.00 6.11 -7.67
C THR A 65 5.94 6.37 -8.72
N CYS A 66 5.42 5.29 -9.29
CA CYS A 66 4.67 5.35 -10.53
C CYS A 66 3.30 4.70 -10.41
N LEU A 67 2.33 5.29 -11.11
CA LEU A 67 1.05 4.68 -11.44
C LEU A 67 1.14 4.04 -12.81
N ALA A 68 0.77 2.77 -12.92
CA ALA A 68 0.49 2.15 -14.20
C ALA A 68 -0.87 2.63 -14.73
N ARG A 69 -1.08 2.49 -16.04
CA ARG A 69 -2.39 2.75 -16.64
C ARG A 69 -3.51 1.96 -15.95
N GLY A 70 -4.66 2.61 -15.78
CA GLY A 70 -5.81 2.09 -15.07
C GLY A 70 -5.72 2.21 -13.55
N GLN A 71 -4.61 2.71 -12.99
CA GLN A 71 -4.49 2.95 -11.56
C GLN A 71 -4.97 4.35 -11.17
N SER A 72 -5.39 4.46 -9.92
CA SER A 72 -5.92 5.68 -9.34
C SER A 72 -5.24 6.02 -8.02
N ILE A 73 -5.31 7.30 -7.66
CA ILE A 73 -5.11 7.78 -6.30
C ILE A 73 -6.51 8.14 -5.75
N PRO A 74 -7.12 7.27 -4.93
CA PRO A 74 -8.36 7.60 -4.24
C PRO A 74 -8.18 8.74 -3.25
N GLN A 75 -9.27 9.40 -2.86
CA GLN A 75 -9.27 10.38 -1.76
C GLN A 75 -8.56 9.84 -0.51
N CYS A 76 -7.75 10.70 0.13
CA CYS A 76 -6.91 10.30 1.27
C CYS A 76 -5.99 9.13 0.88
N SER A 77 -5.43 9.14 -0.32
CA SER A 77 -4.33 8.25 -0.72
C SER A 77 -3.27 9.07 -1.44
N TYR A 78 -2.08 8.50 -1.57
CA TYR A 78 -0.94 9.22 -2.13
C TYR A 78 0.04 8.28 -2.84
N ILE A 79 0.81 8.81 -3.80
CA ILE A 79 2.08 8.23 -4.22
C ILE A 79 3.21 9.04 -3.58
N GLN A 80 4.30 8.38 -3.19
CA GLN A 80 5.42 9.03 -2.50
C GLN A 80 6.75 8.61 -3.12
N ALA A 81 7.61 9.59 -3.38
CA ALA A 81 8.98 9.40 -3.86
C ALA A 81 9.93 10.18 -2.96
N GLY A 82 10.68 9.46 -2.11
CA GLY A 82 11.53 10.09 -1.09
C GLY A 82 10.71 10.96 -0.14
N SER A 83 11.11 12.23 0.00
CA SER A 83 10.44 13.23 0.83
C SER A 83 9.42 14.08 0.07
N VAL A 84 8.92 13.58 -1.05
CA VAL A 84 7.87 14.22 -1.87
C VAL A 84 6.69 13.27 -1.99
N TYR A 85 5.48 13.80 -1.92
CA TYR A 85 4.27 13.02 -2.19
C TYR A 85 3.25 13.79 -3.01
N MET A 86 2.46 13.05 -3.79
CA MET A 86 1.30 13.53 -4.53
C MET A 86 0.06 12.86 -3.93
N THR A 87 -0.93 13.66 -3.55
CA THR A 87 -2.14 13.19 -2.86
C THR A 87 -3.42 13.69 -3.51
N MET A 88 -4.46 12.87 -3.45
CA MET A 88 -5.83 13.27 -3.74
C MET A 88 -6.48 13.74 -2.44
N GLN A 89 -6.64 15.05 -2.30
CA GLN A 89 -7.18 15.66 -1.10
C GLN A 89 -8.71 15.53 -1.01
N VAL A 90 -9.23 15.74 0.20
CA VAL A 90 -10.66 15.64 0.51
C VAL A 90 -11.49 16.76 -0.10
N ASP A 91 -10.85 17.85 -0.51
CA ASP A 91 -11.49 18.99 -1.17
C ASP A 91 -11.61 18.81 -2.68
N GLY A 92 -11.12 17.70 -3.23
CA GLY A 92 -11.11 17.45 -4.67
C GLY A 92 -9.88 17.97 -5.38
N ASN A 93 -8.86 18.46 -4.68
CA ASN A 93 -7.62 18.89 -5.28
C ASN A 93 -6.56 17.79 -5.30
N VAL A 94 -5.82 17.72 -6.40
CA VAL A 94 -4.59 16.92 -6.48
C VAL A 94 -3.40 17.85 -6.25
N VAL A 95 -2.56 17.48 -5.30
CA VAL A 95 -1.47 18.35 -4.84
C VAL A 95 -0.19 17.55 -4.63
N VAL A 96 0.92 18.15 -5.05
CA VAL A 96 2.29 17.68 -4.77
C VAL A 96 2.88 18.54 -3.66
N TYR A 97 3.41 17.87 -2.64
CA TYR A 97 4.07 18.50 -1.50
C TYR A 97 5.46 17.91 -1.26
N GLN A 98 6.29 18.72 -0.59
CA GLN A 98 7.46 18.26 0.12
C GLN A 98 7.05 17.85 1.55
N GLY A 99 7.37 16.63 1.98
CA GLY A 99 7.17 16.13 3.34
C GLY A 99 6.84 14.64 3.44
N ASP A 100 6.36 14.24 4.62
CA ASP A 100 5.85 12.90 4.90
C ASP A 100 4.31 12.93 5.01
N PRO A 101 3.57 12.18 4.17
CA PRO A 101 2.12 12.16 4.19
C PRO A 101 1.51 11.50 5.44
N THR A 102 2.31 10.79 6.25
CA THR A 102 1.85 10.07 7.44
C THR A 102 1.86 10.90 8.72
N THR A 103 2.60 12.02 8.75
CA THR A 103 2.81 12.81 9.97
C THR A 103 1.79 13.95 10.17
N ALA A 104 0.71 13.98 9.39
CA ALA A 104 -0.57 14.67 9.62
C ALA A 104 -0.58 16.13 10.16
N SER A 105 0.53 16.86 10.21
CA SER A 105 0.52 18.32 10.14
C SER A 105 0.56 18.70 8.67
N ILE A 106 -0.62 18.78 8.08
CA ILE A 106 -0.86 19.34 6.73
C ILE A 106 -0.70 20.87 6.78
N THR A 107 0.45 21.33 7.29
CA THR A 107 0.98 22.65 7.02
C THR A 107 2.37 22.50 6.39
N PRO A 108 2.49 22.06 5.13
CA PRO A 108 3.65 22.43 4.33
C PRO A 108 3.33 23.78 3.69
N ASN A 109 4.08 24.81 4.05
CA ASN A 109 4.14 26.09 3.35
C ASN A 109 4.21 25.83 1.84
N THR A 110 3.19 26.25 1.11
CA THR A 110 3.13 26.32 -0.36
C THR A 110 3.23 24.96 -1.09
N PRO A 111 2.18 24.53 -1.81
CA PRO A 111 2.26 23.33 -2.64
C PRO A 111 3.36 23.47 -3.71
N LEU A 112 4.08 22.39 -3.99
CA LEU A 112 5.04 22.37 -5.10
C LEU A 112 4.31 22.49 -6.45
N TRP A 113 3.17 21.82 -6.55
CA TRP A 113 2.27 21.90 -7.69
C TRP A 113 0.86 21.49 -7.28
N THR A 114 -0.14 22.00 -7.99
CA THR A 114 -1.54 21.64 -7.77
C THR A 114 -2.35 21.70 -9.07
N THR A 115 -3.39 20.86 -9.16
CA THR A 115 -4.39 20.95 -10.24
C THR A 115 -5.36 22.13 -10.09
N SER A 116 -5.46 22.74 -8.91
CA SER A 116 -6.46 23.77 -8.58
C SER A 116 -7.91 23.30 -8.87
N THR A 117 -8.22 22.04 -8.56
CA THR A 117 -9.55 21.43 -8.74
C THR A 117 -10.38 21.38 -7.46
N ASN A 118 -9.92 22.07 -6.40
CA ASN A 118 -10.64 22.16 -5.13
C ASN A 118 -12.07 22.65 -5.31
N GLN A 119 -12.99 22.02 -4.59
CA GLN A 119 -14.42 22.28 -4.64
C GLN A 119 -14.89 23.00 -3.37
N PRO A 120 -16.10 23.58 -3.35
CA PRO A 120 -16.67 24.14 -2.14
C PRO A 120 -16.83 23.08 -1.03
N ALA A 121 -16.65 23.48 0.24
CA ALA A 121 -16.78 22.56 1.39
C ALA A 121 -18.14 21.84 1.48
N SER A 122 -19.20 22.42 0.91
CA SER A 122 -20.54 21.83 0.86
C SER A 122 -20.62 20.49 0.11
N VAL A 123 -19.59 20.11 -0.66
CA VAL A 123 -19.58 18.88 -1.46
C VAL A 123 -18.52 17.86 -1.04
N TYR A 124 -17.83 18.07 0.09
CA TYR A 124 -16.76 17.18 0.58
C TYR A 124 -17.24 15.79 1.02
N SER A 125 -18.56 15.57 1.12
CA SER A 125 -19.15 14.24 1.28
C SER A 125 -18.99 13.37 0.03
N THR A 126 -18.62 13.96 -1.12
CA THR A 126 -18.37 13.23 -2.36
C THR A 126 -16.97 12.63 -2.36
N LYS A 127 -16.84 11.40 -2.84
CA LYS A 127 -15.52 10.78 -3.02
C LYS A 127 -14.81 11.31 -4.25
N TYR A 128 -13.56 11.70 -4.09
CA TYR A 128 -12.69 12.12 -5.20
C TYR A 128 -11.66 11.06 -5.56
N ARG A 129 -11.20 11.07 -6.81
CA ARG A 129 -10.03 10.27 -7.25
C ARG A 129 -9.29 10.95 -8.40
N PHE A 130 -8.01 10.69 -8.49
CA PHE A 130 -7.19 10.98 -9.67
C PHE A 130 -6.89 9.67 -10.41
N ASP A 131 -7.22 9.59 -11.69
CA ASP A 131 -7.02 8.40 -12.51
C ASP A 131 -5.93 8.65 -13.56
N TYR A 132 -4.96 7.74 -13.66
CA TYR A 132 -4.18 7.58 -14.89
C TYR A 132 -4.82 6.50 -15.74
N GLN A 133 -5.57 6.89 -16.74
CA GLN A 133 -6.50 6.02 -17.47
C GLN A 133 -5.80 5.11 -18.49
N ILE A 134 -6.51 4.07 -18.93
CA ILE A 134 -6.02 3.07 -19.89
C ILE A 134 -5.63 3.70 -21.24
N ASP A 135 -6.29 4.78 -21.63
CA ASP A 135 -6.02 5.53 -22.85
C ASP A 135 -4.85 6.53 -22.71
N GLY A 136 -4.29 6.67 -21.51
CA GLY A 136 -3.19 7.57 -21.19
C GLY A 136 -3.64 8.96 -20.71
N ASN A 137 -4.94 9.21 -20.52
CA ASN A 137 -5.43 10.46 -19.96
C ASN A 137 -5.25 10.52 -18.43
N PHE A 138 -5.15 11.75 -17.90
CA PHE A 138 -5.22 12.01 -16.46
C PHE A 138 -6.51 12.73 -16.16
N VAL A 139 -7.29 12.20 -15.22
CA VAL A 139 -8.62 12.76 -14.92
C VAL A 139 -8.83 12.81 -13.41
N VAL A 140 -9.28 13.95 -12.92
CA VAL A 140 -9.81 14.06 -11.56
C VAL A 140 -11.32 13.83 -11.63
N TYR A 141 -11.84 12.99 -10.76
CA TYR A 141 -13.26 12.67 -10.67
C TYR A 141 -13.85 13.13 -9.34
N LYS A 142 -15.07 13.64 -9.41
CA LYS A 142 -16.00 13.83 -8.29
C LYS A 142 -17.11 12.80 -8.44
N GLY A 143 -17.08 11.72 -7.65
CA GLY A 143 -17.90 10.54 -7.93
C GLY A 143 -17.54 9.99 -9.31
N ASP A 144 -18.51 9.88 -10.22
CA ASP A 144 -18.28 9.45 -11.60
C ASP A 144 -18.18 10.62 -12.60
N THR A 145 -18.30 11.85 -12.11
CA THR A 145 -18.22 13.05 -12.95
C THR A 145 -16.77 13.52 -13.06
N PRO A 146 -16.19 13.60 -14.27
CA PRO A 146 -14.87 14.18 -14.44
C PRO A 146 -14.94 15.68 -14.13
N ILE A 147 -14.03 16.15 -13.28
CA ILE A 147 -13.85 17.57 -12.99
C ILE A 147 -12.53 18.00 -13.64
N LEU A 148 -12.65 18.95 -14.58
CA LEU A 148 -11.50 19.50 -15.28
C LEU A 148 -10.91 20.67 -14.50
N SER A 149 -9.58 20.82 -14.55
CA SER A 149 -8.93 22.09 -14.23
C SER A 149 -9.03 23.04 -15.43
N GLY A 150 -9.31 24.31 -15.17
CA GLY A 150 -9.45 25.38 -16.16
C GLY A 150 -8.16 25.83 -16.88
N HIS A 151 -7.18 24.94 -17.05
CA HIS A 151 -5.96 25.24 -17.81
C HIS A 151 -5.70 24.16 -18.86
N THR A 152 -6.16 24.46 -20.07
CA THR A 152 -5.68 23.84 -21.30
C THR A 152 -4.20 24.14 -21.49
N TRP A 153 -3.33 23.18 -21.20
CA TRP A 153 -2.14 22.95 -22.01
C TRP A 153 -2.13 21.46 -22.37
N THR A 154 -2.48 21.20 -23.62
CA THR A 154 -2.52 19.91 -24.31
C THR A 154 -1.54 18.84 -23.80
N PHE A 155 -2.04 17.73 -23.27
CA PHE A 155 -1.33 16.43 -23.26
C PHE A 155 -1.98 15.40 -24.21
N ALA A 156 -2.70 15.88 -25.23
CA ALA A 156 -3.53 15.03 -26.09
C ALA A 156 -2.83 14.33 -27.29
N PRO A 157 -1.50 14.36 -27.50
CA PRO A 157 -0.91 13.33 -28.38
C PRO A 157 0.28 12.50 -27.83
N ALA A 158 0.86 12.81 -26.67
CA ALA A 158 2.10 12.14 -26.24
C ALA A 158 1.92 10.91 -25.30
N ALA A 159 0.73 10.65 -24.77
CA ALA A 159 0.56 9.57 -23.79
C ALA A 159 0.28 8.17 -24.37
N LYS A 160 0.05 8.02 -25.69
CA LYS A 160 -0.19 6.67 -26.27
C LYS A 160 0.98 5.72 -26.06
N GLY A 161 2.21 6.23 -26.03
CA GLY A 161 3.41 5.44 -25.79
C GLY A 161 3.77 5.25 -24.32
N SER A 162 3.19 6.02 -23.39
CA SER A 162 3.56 5.88 -21.97
C SER A 162 2.85 4.70 -21.32
N THR A 163 3.55 4.03 -20.42
CA THR A 163 3.07 2.92 -19.61
C THR A 163 2.76 3.35 -18.17
N HIS A 164 3.45 4.40 -17.71
CA HIS A 164 3.35 4.89 -16.34
C HIS A 164 3.40 6.43 -16.28
N LEU A 165 2.73 6.96 -15.26
CA LEU A 165 2.94 8.30 -14.72
C LEU A 165 3.76 8.18 -13.44
N CYS A 166 4.89 8.88 -13.34
CA CYS A 166 5.80 8.77 -12.21
C CYS A 166 5.98 10.12 -11.51
N LEU A 167 5.84 10.10 -10.18
CA LEU A 167 6.33 11.15 -9.29
C LEU A 167 7.80 10.90 -8.99
N LEU A 168 8.63 11.89 -9.28
CA LEU A 168 10.05 11.88 -9.02
C LEU A 168 10.36 12.44 -7.63
N THR A 169 11.54 12.11 -7.10
CA THR A 169 12.02 12.58 -5.79
C THR A 169 12.21 14.11 -5.70
N ASN A 170 12.21 14.82 -6.83
CA ASN A 170 12.26 16.28 -6.90
C ASN A 170 10.87 16.95 -7.02
N GLY A 171 9.78 16.19 -6.99
CA GLY A 171 8.42 16.73 -7.20
C GLY A 171 7.98 16.83 -8.66
N GLY A 172 8.86 16.52 -9.61
CA GLY A 172 8.50 16.43 -11.02
C GLY A 172 7.53 15.26 -11.28
N LEU A 173 6.64 15.45 -12.25
CA LEU A 173 5.75 14.41 -12.75
C LEU A 173 6.12 14.11 -14.21
N VAL A 174 6.44 12.86 -14.52
CA VAL A 174 6.88 12.44 -15.86
C VAL A 174 6.09 11.24 -16.36
N LEU A 175 5.98 11.13 -17.67
CA LEU A 175 5.46 9.96 -18.37
C LEU A 175 6.60 9.10 -18.86
N VAL A 176 6.51 7.80 -18.61
CA VAL A 176 7.56 6.85 -19.03
C VAL A 176 6.99 5.69 -19.82
N ASN A 177 7.77 5.20 -20.79
CA ASN A 177 7.59 3.92 -21.45
C ASN A 177 8.70 2.97 -21.01
N GLY A 178 8.38 2.00 -20.14
CA GLY A 178 9.39 1.28 -19.38
C GLY A 178 10.15 2.24 -18.47
N ILE A 179 11.42 2.51 -18.79
CA ILE A 179 12.27 3.46 -18.05
C ILE A 179 12.54 4.76 -18.82
N ASN A 180 12.12 4.85 -20.08
CA ASN A 180 12.39 6.02 -20.91
C ASN A 180 11.35 7.10 -20.63
N VAL A 181 11.80 8.31 -20.29
CA VAL A 181 10.92 9.49 -20.19
C VAL A 181 10.44 9.88 -21.59
N VAL A 182 9.12 9.86 -21.78
CA VAL A 182 8.44 10.20 -23.05
C VAL A 182 7.63 11.49 -22.93
N GLY A 183 7.50 12.05 -21.73
CA GLY A 183 6.86 13.34 -21.50
C GLY A 183 7.10 13.85 -20.08
N VAL A 184 7.00 15.16 -19.91
CA VAL A 184 7.11 15.83 -18.60
C VAL A 184 5.80 16.54 -18.36
N VAL A 185 5.05 16.13 -17.33
CA VAL A 185 3.75 16.69 -16.95
C VAL A 185 3.93 17.93 -16.07
N VAL A 186 4.83 17.83 -15.10
CA VAL A 186 5.21 18.92 -14.22
C VAL A 186 6.73 19.00 -14.20
N ASP A 187 7.25 20.15 -14.65
CA ASP A 187 8.65 20.51 -14.52
C ASP A 187 8.79 21.53 -13.39
N LEU A 188 9.37 21.10 -12.26
CA LEU A 188 9.68 21.98 -11.14
C LEU A 188 11.10 22.57 -11.23
N GLY A 189 11.73 22.44 -12.40
CA GLY A 189 13.07 22.91 -12.67
C GLY A 189 14.13 21.91 -12.22
N HIS A 190 14.96 21.47 -13.15
CA HIS A 190 16.37 21.34 -12.82
C HIS A 190 16.86 22.76 -12.54
N ARG A 191 17.31 23.05 -11.33
CA ARG A 191 18.27 24.13 -11.13
C ARG A 191 19.41 23.88 -12.12
N ARG A 192 19.42 24.60 -13.24
CA ARG A 192 20.58 24.67 -14.13
C ARG A 192 21.60 25.56 -13.43
N ASP A 193 22.23 25.02 -12.41
CA ASP A 193 23.43 25.61 -11.82
C ASP A 193 24.57 24.70 -12.24
N LEU A 194 25.10 24.95 -13.44
CA LEU A 194 26.52 24.99 -13.82
C LEU A 194 26.61 25.41 -15.30
#